data_AF-A0AAW9RPA1-F1
#
_entry.id   AF-A0AAW9RPA1-F1
#
_cell.length_a   1.000
_cell.length_b   1.000
_cell.length_c   1.000
_cell.angle_alpha   90.00
_cell.angle_beta   90.00
_cell.angle_gamma   90.00
#
_symmetry.space_group_name_H-M   'P 1'
#
loop_
_entity.id
_entity.type
_entity.pdbx_description
1 polymer ?
#
loop_
_entity_poly.entity_id
_entity_poly.type
_entity_poly.pdbx_seq_one_letter_code
_entity_poly.pdbx_strand_id
1 'polypeptide(L)'
;MSNPIKTDAPGSAPLSRRQVIGGITGAAGAGIAAGLGWPVAAAAQGAVTDFRIRTITAGISLGSAADFHAVDGALDFLAQARRAFTDTGYTVQTVRIATQPVGEYLPAWDSAAGIAALRQLDRHLEPHGLPVSIGQILRGPDAHPGFADWMAELVTETRQLNGTAVVGSIEHGVHTGACDSAARAIHALAQTGTGGEDNFRFAATAFCPPGTPFFPAAWHQGQPAFALGLESPPLLTAAFTGAASISEGAARLRERLETQLAPVEAQARELSQATGWRYLGIDASPAPGIDASIGQAIETLTGAPFGSASTLAACAAITGVLQSLSIETCGYSGLMLPVLEDPVLAARATEGRYGIQELLLYSSVCGTGLDVVPLPGDTPPEKLAAAITDVAALAARYRKALSARLFPVPGRQAGEIVTFDNPYLTDATVLPLG
;
A
#
# COMPACT_ATOMS: atom_id res chain seq x y z
N MET A 1 -13.29 33.09 -57.55
CA MET A 1 -14.31 33.75 -56.69
C MET A 1 -14.32 33.00 -55.37
N SER A 2 -13.94 33.50 -54.21
CA SER A 2 -13.32 34.75 -53.77
C SER A 2 -12.64 34.39 -52.44
N ASN A 3 -11.40 34.82 -52.24
CA ASN A 3 -10.83 34.94 -50.89
C ASN A 3 -11.56 36.11 -50.19
N PRO A 4 -11.66 36.20 -48.84
CA PRO A 4 -10.53 36.88 -48.17
C PRO A 4 -10.30 36.61 -46.65
N ILE A 5 -9.08 37.01 -46.24
CA ILE A 5 -8.63 37.60 -44.96
C ILE A 5 -8.26 36.69 -43.77
N LYS A 6 -6.93 36.64 -43.56
CA LYS A 6 -6.21 36.44 -42.29
C LYS A 6 -6.24 37.71 -41.42
N THR A 7 -6.24 37.54 -40.11
CA THR A 7 -5.65 38.48 -39.15
C THR A 7 -4.85 37.69 -38.09
N ASP A 8 -3.55 37.96 -38.02
CA ASP A 8 -2.60 37.44 -37.02
C ASP A 8 -2.49 38.38 -35.82
N ALA A 9 -2.20 37.81 -34.63
CA ALA A 9 -1.25 38.25 -33.57
C ALA A 9 -1.77 37.94 -32.13
N PRO A 10 -0.90 37.90 -31.10
CA PRO A 10 0.32 37.10 -30.94
C PRO A 10 0.30 36.28 -29.62
N GLY A 11 1.32 35.42 -29.44
CA GLY A 11 1.35 34.37 -28.41
C GLY A 11 1.48 34.81 -26.94
N SER A 12 1.22 33.83 -26.07
CA SER A 12 1.65 33.82 -24.67
C SER A 12 2.15 32.42 -24.30
N ALA A 13 3.41 32.34 -23.91
CA ALA A 13 4.04 31.16 -23.32
C ALA A 13 3.58 31.02 -21.86
N PRO A 14 3.41 29.80 -21.32
CA PRO A 14 3.09 29.61 -19.92
C PRO A 14 4.32 29.87 -19.03
N LEU A 15 4.19 30.82 -18.10
CA LEU A 15 5.20 31.18 -17.11
C LEU A 15 5.28 30.12 -15.99
N SER A 16 6.50 29.87 -15.54
CA SER A 16 6.86 28.84 -14.57
C SER A 16 6.55 29.22 -13.12
N ARG A 17 6.28 28.20 -12.31
CA ARG A 17 6.14 28.24 -10.85
C ARG A 17 7.45 28.72 -10.20
N ARG A 18 7.58 30.02 -9.92
CA ARG A 18 8.45 30.58 -8.88
C ARG A 18 8.11 32.06 -8.71
N GLN A 19 7.22 32.37 -7.76
CA GLN A 19 7.08 33.67 -7.06
C GLN A 19 5.74 33.71 -6.30
N VAL A 20 5.69 33.15 -5.08
CA VAL A 20 4.77 33.61 -4.03
C VAL A 20 5.49 33.44 -2.69
N ILE A 21 6.36 34.39 -2.35
CA ILE A 21 6.84 34.62 -0.97
C ILE A 21 6.86 36.13 -0.74
N GLY A 22 6.24 36.55 0.36
CA GLY A 22 6.24 37.92 0.87
C GLY A 22 4.88 38.60 0.70
N GLY A 23 4.20 39.09 1.71
CA GLY A 23 4.46 39.16 3.15
C GLY A 23 3.37 40.03 3.76
N ILE A 24 2.97 39.77 5.02
CA ILE A 24 2.24 40.76 5.82
C ILE A 24 2.75 40.63 7.26
N THR A 25 3.39 41.71 7.72
CA THR A 25 3.76 41.98 9.11
C THR A 25 2.78 43.00 9.69
N GLY A 26 2.42 42.80 10.97
CA GLY A 26 2.00 43.87 11.88
C GLY A 26 0.52 43.92 12.26
N ALA A 27 0.19 43.55 13.51
CA ALA A 27 -0.09 44.52 14.59
C ALA A 27 -0.50 43.81 15.88
N ALA A 28 0.02 44.30 16.99
CA ALA A 28 -0.12 43.78 18.34
C ALA A 28 -1.48 44.12 18.99
N GLY A 29 -1.97 43.22 19.84
CA GLY A 29 -3.04 43.48 20.80
C GLY A 29 -2.72 42.77 22.12
N ALA A 30 -2.35 43.56 23.13
CA ALA A 30 -2.05 43.08 24.47
C ALA A 30 -3.35 42.79 25.26
N GLY A 31 -3.38 41.66 25.96
CA GLY A 31 -4.40 41.33 26.96
C GLY A 31 -3.80 40.39 28.00
N ILE A 32 -3.62 40.90 29.22
CA ILE A 32 -3.09 40.20 30.40
C ILE A 32 -4.26 39.58 31.17
N ALA A 33 -4.21 38.27 31.47
CA ALA A 33 -4.79 37.70 32.70
C ALA A 33 -4.32 36.25 32.99
N ALA A 34 -3.45 36.15 34.00
CA ALA A 34 -3.42 35.18 35.10
C ALA A 34 -3.65 33.67 34.84
N GLY A 35 -2.54 32.92 34.75
CA GLY A 35 -2.08 32.03 35.83
C GLY A 35 -2.94 30.83 36.26
N LEU A 36 -2.69 29.68 35.63
CA LEU A 36 -2.69 28.36 36.28
C LEU A 36 -1.49 27.57 35.71
N GLY A 37 -0.45 27.41 36.53
CA GLY A 37 0.79 26.74 36.15
C GLY A 37 0.63 25.23 36.13
N TRP A 38 0.66 24.64 34.94
CA TRP A 38 1.09 23.26 34.76
C TRP A 38 2.59 23.24 34.44
N PRO A 39 3.33 22.21 34.89
CA PRO A 39 4.72 22.07 34.52
C PRO A 39 4.77 21.92 33.00
N VAL A 40 5.33 22.93 32.32
CA VAL A 40 5.71 22.84 30.92
C VAL A 40 6.83 21.82 30.86
N ALA A 41 6.49 20.56 30.56
CA ALA A 41 7.45 19.61 30.05
C ALA A 41 8.10 20.29 28.85
N ALA A 42 9.44 20.41 28.89
CA ALA A 42 10.21 21.00 27.81
C ALA A 42 9.74 20.35 26.50
N ALA A 43 9.20 21.16 25.59
CA ALA A 43 8.86 20.72 24.25
C ALA A 43 10.12 20.05 23.68
N ALA A 44 10.06 18.74 23.52
CA ALA A 44 11.06 18.02 22.76
C ALA A 44 11.08 18.69 21.38
N GLN A 45 12.22 19.29 21.05
CA GLN A 45 12.45 19.81 19.70
C GLN A 45 12.17 18.67 18.75
N GLY A 46 11.11 18.80 17.94
CA GLY A 46 10.61 17.74 17.08
C GLY A 46 11.76 17.18 16.26
N ALA A 47 12.10 15.91 16.51
CA ALA A 47 13.06 15.22 15.69
C ALA A 47 12.50 15.20 14.28
N VAL A 48 13.18 15.83 13.33
CA VAL A 48 12.89 15.62 11.91
C VAL A 48 13.19 14.13 11.66
N THR A 49 12.14 13.34 11.48
CA THR A 49 12.28 11.90 11.26
C THR A 49 12.51 11.64 9.78
N ASP A 50 13.53 10.85 9.45
CA ASP A 50 13.89 10.47 8.07
C ASP A 50 12.87 9.49 7.43
N PHE A 51 11.65 9.38 7.95
CA PHE A 51 10.59 8.50 7.43
C PHE A 51 9.19 9.04 7.74
N ARG A 52 8.18 8.47 7.07
CA ARG A 52 6.77 8.84 7.25
C ARG A 52 5.96 7.64 7.74
N ILE A 53 4.94 7.89 8.57
CA ILE A 53 3.90 6.90 8.84
C ILE A 53 2.98 6.91 7.62
N ARG A 54 3.12 5.88 6.76
CA ARG A 54 2.33 5.74 5.52
C ARG A 54 0.85 5.61 5.83
N THR A 55 0.53 4.83 6.86
CA THR A 55 -0.86 4.62 7.28
C THR A 55 -0.97 4.31 8.76
N ILE A 56 -2.06 4.77 9.35
CA ILE A 56 -2.65 4.18 10.56
C ILE A 56 -3.91 3.45 10.11
N THR A 57 -3.97 2.13 10.29
CA THR A 57 -5.09 1.31 9.85
C THR A 57 -5.86 0.83 11.07
N ALA A 58 -7.13 1.25 11.19
CA ALA A 58 -8.07 0.77 12.20
C ALA A 58 -8.74 -0.53 11.74
N GLY A 59 -8.65 -1.57 12.55
CA GLY A 59 -9.34 -2.84 12.37
C GLY A 59 -10.61 -2.87 13.22
N ILE A 60 -11.76 -3.11 12.57
CA ILE A 60 -13.06 -3.24 13.24
C ILE A 60 -13.82 -4.48 12.80
N SER A 61 -14.74 -4.94 13.65
CA SER A 61 -15.74 -5.94 13.27
C SER A 61 -17.11 -5.29 13.16
N LEU A 62 -17.74 -5.40 11.99
CA LEU A 62 -19.08 -4.88 11.74
C LEU A 62 -20.14 -5.93 12.09
N GLY A 63 -21.24 -5.53 12.74
CA GLY A 63 -22.41 -6.41 12.92
C GLY A 63 -23.24 -6.59 11.64
N SER A 64 -23.18 -5.60 10.74
CA SER A 64 -23.77 -5.63 9.40
C SER A 64 -23.12 -4.55 8.52
N ALA A 65 -23.39 -4.55 7.20
CA ALA A 65 -22.93 -3.47 6.32
C ALA A 65 -23.51 -2.08 6.68
N ALA A 66 -24.57 -2.03 7.50
CA ALA A 66 -25.17 -0.79 8.00
C ALA A 66 -24.76 -0.46 9.46
N ASP A 67 -23.73 -1.12 9.99
CA ASP A 67 -23.18 -0.83 11.33
C ASP A 67 -22.31 0.43 11.31
N PHE A 68 -22.96 1.57 11.07
CA PHE A 68 -22.30 2.87 10.99
C PHE A 68 -21.73 3.32 12.34
N HIS A 69 -22.26 2.83 13.45
CA HIS A 69 -21.71 3.11 14.78
C HIS A 69 -20.28 2.57 14.93
N ALA A 70 -20.00 1.34 14.48
CA ALA A 70 -18.65 0.79 14.49
C ALA A 70 -17.71 1.57 13.57
N VAL A 71 -18.21 2.03 12.41
CA VAL A 71 -17.46 2.87 11.47
C VAL A 71 -17.13 4.22 12.08
N ASP A 72 -18.12 4.92 12.67
CA ASP A 72 -17.94 6.21 13.32
C ASP A 72 -16.93 6.14 14.47
N GLY A 73 -17.00 5.08 15.29
CA GLY A 73 -16.01 4.83 16.33
C GLY A 73 -14.59 4.66 15.79
N ALA A 74 -14.42 4.03 14.62
CA ALA A 74 -13.13 3.93 13.95
C ALA A 74 -12.64 5.28 13.41
N LEU A 75 -13.54 6.10 12.86
CA LEU A 75 -13.23 7.44 12.37
C LEU A 75 -12.74 8.35 13.50
N ASP A 76 -13.43 8.33 14.64
CA ASP A 76 -13.05 9.08 15.84
C ASP A 76 -11.69 8.65 16.37
N PHE A 77 -11.46 7.33 16.45
CA PHE A 77 -10.16 6.78 16.85
C PHE A 77 -9.05 7.21 15.88
N LEU A 78 -9.26 7.09 14.57
CA LEU A 78 -8.25 7.47 13.56
C LEU A 78 -7.92 8.95 13.61
N ALA A 79 -8.90 9.82 13.88
CA ALA A 79 -8.66 11.25 14.08
C ALA A 79 -7.81 11.51 15.32
N GLN A 80 -8.06 10.79 16.42
CA GLN A 80 -7.24 10.85 17.64
C GLN A 80 -5.83 10.30 17.40
N ALA A 81 -5.71 9.14 16.76
CA ALA A 81 -4.44 8.48 16.48
C ALA A 81 -3.55 9.35 15.59
N ARG A 82 -4.11 9.91 14.51
CA ARG A 82 -3.40 10.84 13.63
C ARG A 82 -2.84 12.03 14.41
N ARG A 83 -3.68 12.67 15.25
CA ARG A 83 -3.24 13.79 16.08
C ARG A 83 -2.12 13.40 17.02
N ALA A 84 -2.24 12.25 17.70
CA ALA A 84 -1.22 11.77 18.63
C ALA A 84 0.17 11.74 17.96
N PHE A 85 0.29 11.10 16.79
CA PHE A 85 1.56 11.01 16.06
C PHE A 85 2.02 12.34 15.45
N THR A 86 1.11 13.18 14.96
CA THR A 86 1.50 14.49 14.40
C THR A 86 1.97 15.47 15.47
N ASP A 87 1.38 15.41 16.66
CA ASP A 87 1.75 16.28 17.79
C ASP A 87 3.16 15.96 18.34
N THR A 88 3.66 14.75 18.10
CA THR A 88 5.03 14.32 18.43
C THR A 88 6.02 14.50 17.27
N GLY A 89 5.57 15.06 16.14
CA GLY A 89 6.43 15.44 15.01
C GLY A 89 6.47 14.46 13.84
N TYR A 90 5.74 13.35 13.89
CA TYR A 90 5.66 12.41 12.77
C TYR A 90 4.71 12.91 11.68
N THR A 91 5.07 12.64 10.42
CA THR A 91 4.14 12.82 9.30
C THR A 91 3.28 11.58 9.11
N VAL A 92 1.95 11.73 9.19
CA VAL A 92 0.97 10.67 8.92
C VAL A 92 0.28 10.90 7.57
N GLN A 93 0.68 10.14 6.54
CA GLN A 93 0.20 10.33 5.17
C GLN A 93 -1.27 9.95 5.01
N THR A 94 -1.66 8.76 5.45
CA THR A 94 -3.04 8.26 5.31
C THR A 94 -3.57 7.63 6.59
N VAL A 95 -4.89 7.49 6.67
CA VAL A 95 -5.59 6.66 7.65
C VAL A 95 -6.55 5.75 6.90
N ARG A 96 -6.81 4.54 7.43
CA ARG A 96 -7.56 3.50 6.72
C ARG A 96 -8.41 2.66 7.68
N ILE A 97 -9.45 2.02 7.17
CA ILE A 97 -10.25 1.04 7.93
C ILE A 97 -10.16 -0.33 7.26
N ALA A 98 -9.99 -1.39 8.06
CA ALA A 98 -10.10 -2.78 7.59
C ALA A 98 -11.16 -3.53 8.41
N THR A 99 -12.05 -4.24 7.72
CA THR A 99 -13.09 -5.06 8.38
C THR A 99 -12.69 -6.54 8.42
N GLN A 100 -13.47 -7.34 9.14
CA GLN A 100 -13.46 -8.79 8.98
C GLN A 100 -13.95 -9.20 7.58
N PRO A 101 -13.84 -10.48 7.18
CA PRO A 101 -14.32 -10.94 5.88
C PRO A 101 -15.77 -10.53 5.59
N VAL A 102 -16.03 -10.07 4.37
CA VAL A 102 -17.33 -9.48 3.99
C VAL A 102 -18.50 -10.45 4.23
N GLY A 103 -18.29 -11.75 3.97
CA GLY A 103 -19.31 -12.78 4.17
C GLY A 103 -19.75 -12.97 5.63
N GLU A 104 -18.98 -12.47 6.61
CA GLU A 104 -19.32 -12.61 8.04
C GLU A 104 -20.34 -11.55 8.51
N TYR A 105 -20.38 -10.37 7.91
CA TYR A 105 -21.35 -9.31 8.23
C TYR A 105 -22.32 -9.00 7.08
N LEU A 106 -22.08 -9.57 5.91
CA LEU A 106 -22.93 -9.48 4.73
C LEU A 106 -22.96 -10.86 4.02
N PRO A 107 -23.74 -11.84 4.53
CA PRO A 107 -23.75 -13.19 3.97
C PRO A 107 -24.14 -13.28 2.49
N ALA A 108 -25.00 -12.38 2.03
CA ALA A 108 -25.43 -12.27 0.63
C ALA A 108 -24.65 -11.19 -0.14
N TRP A 109 -23.33 -11.10 0.10
CA TRP A 109 -22.46 -10.08 -0.50
C TRP A 109 -22.50 -10.09 -2.02
N ASP A 110 -22.60 -11.27 -2.64
CA ASP A 110 -22.60 -11.53 -4.08
C ASP A 110 -23.96 -11.22 -4.77
N SER A 111 -24.92 -10.70 -4.02
CA SER A 111 -26.24 -10.33 -4.53
C SER A 111 -26.36 -8.83 -4.83
N ALA A 112 -27.35 -8.45 -5.64
CA ALA A 112 -27.69 -7.04 -5.87
C ALA A 112 -28.03 -6.29 -4.56
N ALA A 113 -28.62 -6.96 -3.58
CA ALA A 113 -28.86 -6.39 -2.26
C ALA A 113 -27.55 -6.18 -1.48
N GLY A 114 -26.57 -7.07 -1.65
CA GLY A 114 -25.22 -6.94 -1.11
C GLY A 114 -24.51 -5.69 -1.64
N ILE A 115 -24.49 -5.50 -2.97
CA ILE A 115 -23.95 -4.27 -3.59
C ILE A 115 -24.70 -3.03 -3.08
N ALA A 116 -26.04 -3.07 -3.00
CA ALA A 116 -26.81 -1.93 -2.49
C ALA A 116 -26.44 -1.57 -1.04
N ALA A 117 -26.13 -2.56 -0.19
CA ALA A 117 -25.67 -2.34 1.17
C ALA A 117 -24.25 -1.75 1.21
N LEU A 118 -23.33 -2.25 0.38
CA LEU A 118 -21.97 -1.70 0.28
C LEU A 118 -21.98 -0.26 -0.26
N ARG A 119 -22.89 0.09 -1.17
CA ARG A 119 -23.10 1.48 -1.61
C ARG A 119 -23.62 2.41 -0.49
N GLN A 120 -24.34 1.88 0.48
CA GLN A 120 -24.74 2.65 1.66
C GLN A 120 -23.53 2.90 2.58
N LEU A 121 -22.73 1.87 2.81
CA LEU A 121 -21.47 1.99 3.54
C LEU A 121 -20.51 3.00 2.89
N ASP A 122 -20.33 2.92 1.58
CA ASP A 122 -19.46 3.83 0.82
C ASP A 122 -19.94 5.29 0.92
N ARG A 123 -21.24 5.55 0.78
CA ARG A 123 -21.81 6.90 0.96
C ARG A 123 -21.63 7.45 2.37
N HIS A 124 -21.65 6.59 3.38
CA HIS A 124 -21.37 7.01 4.77
C HIS A 124 -19.90 7.41 4.93
N LEU A 125 -18.98 6.75 4.21
CA LEU A 125 -17.54 7.01 4.24
C LEU A 125 -17.09 8.18 3.34
N GLU A 126 -17.87 8.54 2.32
CA GLU A 126 -17.55 9.55 1.31
C GLU A 126 -17.09 10.90 1.91
N PRO A 127 -17.75 11.49 2.93
CA PRO A 127 -17.32 12.76 3.52
C PRO A 127 -15.93 12.71 4.17
N HIS A 128 -15.43 11.51 4.51
CA HIS A 128 -14.15 11.30 5.19
C HIS A 128 -13.01 10.99 4.21
N GLY A 129 -13.32 10.55 3.00
CA GLY A 129 -12.35 10.41 1.91
C GLY A 129 -11.20 9.43 2.17
N LEU A 130 -11.38 8.41 3.02
CA LEU A 130 -10.35 7.42 3.32
C LEU A 130 -10.63 6.03 2.71
N PRO A 131 -9.59 5.26 2.33
CA PRO A 131 -9.76 3.90 1.82
C PRO A 131 -10.23 2.92 2.91
N VAL A 132 -11.16 2.03 2.55
CA VAL A 132 -11.64 0.95 3.41
C VAL A 132 -11.44 -0.40 2.72
N SER A 133 -10.85 -1.35 3.43
CA SER A 133 -10.88 -2.74 3.03
C SER A 133 -12.09 -3.42 3.67
N ILE A 134 -12.97 -3.98 2.84
CA ILE A 134 -14.12 -4.79 3.29
C ILE A 134 -13.73 -6.21 3.69
N GLY A 135 -12.42 -6.47 3.80
CA GLY A 135 -11.83 -7.74 4.20
C GLY A 135 -11.69 -8.73 3.05
N GLN A 136 -11.49 -9.99 3.42
CA GLN A 136 -11.43 -11.09 2.47
C GLN A 136 -12.83 -11.35 1.90
N ILE A 137 -12.95 -11.33 0.57
CA ILE A 137 -14.21 -11.55 -0.14
C ILE A 137 -14.36 -13.03 -0.49
N LEU A 138 -13.44 -13.55 -1.31
CA LEU A 138 -13.35 -14.98 -1.57
C LEU A 138 -12.39 -15.64 -0.59
N ARG A 139 -12.82 -16.71 0.08
CA ARG A 139 -12.01 -17.45 1.06
C ARG A 139 -11.83 -18.93 0.75
N GLY A 140 -12.75 -19.51 -0.03
CA GLY A 140 -12.73 -20.93 -0.37
C GLY A 140 -11.75 -21.29 -1.48
N PRO A 141 -11.42 -22.59 -1.63
CA PRO A 141 -10.53 -23.06 -2.69
C PRO A 141 -11.20 -23.06 -4.09
N ASP A 142 -12.53 -23.08 -4.11
CA ASP A 142 -13.33 -23.23 -5.32
C ASP A 142 -13.47 -21.92 -6.10
N ALA A 143 -13.71 -22.05 -7.41
CA ALA A 143 -14.00 -20.92 -8.27
C ALA A 143 -15.39 -20.35 -8.00
N HIS A 144 -15.53 -19.03 -8.16
CA HIS A 144 -16.79 -18.33 -8.05
C HIS A 144 -17.14 -17.64 -9.39
N PRO A 145 -18.07 -18.21 -10.20
CA PRO A 145 -18.32 -17.76 -11.57
C PRO A 145 -18.68 -16.28 -11.71
N GLY A 146 -19.42 -15.69 -10.76
CA GLY A 146 -19.85 -14.29 -10.80
C GLY A 146 -18.90 -13.30 -10.11
N PHE A 147 -17.74 -13.75 -9.61
CA PHE A 147 -16.89 -12.89 -8.78
C PHE A 147 -16.27 -11.72 -9.55
N ALA A 148 -15.87 -11.94 -10.81
CA ALA A 148 -15.26 -10.91 -11.63
C ALA A 148 -16.24 -9.78 -11.94
N ASP A 149 -17.46 -10.12 -12.37
CA ASP A 149 -18.52 -9.16 -12.66
C ASP A 149 -18.92 -8.38 -11.38
N TRP A 150 -19.03 -9.09 -10.25
CA TRP A 150 -19.33 -8.47 -8.97
C TRP A 150 -18.23 -7.51 -8.50
N MET A 151 -16.95 -7.87 -8.67
CA MET A 151 -15.82 -6.98 -8.33
C MET A 151 -15.82 -5.72 -9.21
N ALA A 152 -16.11 -5.86 -10.50
CA ALA A 152 -16.23 -4.74 -11.42
C ALA A 152 -17.40 -3.82 -11.04
N GLU A 153 -18.54 -4.38 -10.66
CA GLU A 153 -19.69 -3.62 -10.16
C GLU A 153 -19.35 -2.90 -8.85
N LEU A 154 -18.72 -3.58 -7.88
CA LEU A 154 -18.31 -2.98 -6.61
C LEU A 154 -17.42 -1.75 -6.85
N VAL A 155 -16.40 -1.88 -7.70
CA VAL A 155 -15.44 -0.80 -7.95
C VAL A 155 -16.08 0.34 -8.74
N THR A 156 -17.02 0.06 -9.66
CA THR A 156 -17.74 1.09 -10.40
C THR A 156 -18.73 1.86 -9.52
N GLU A 157 -19.38 1.18 -8.58
CA GLU A 157 -20.49 1.74 -7.78
C GLU A 157 -20.03 2.35 -6.44
N THR A 158 -18.76 2.20 -6.07
CA THR A 158 -18.21 2.70 -4.80
C THR A 158 -16.87 3.39 -5.03
N ARG A 159 -16.44 4.26 -4.10
CA ARG A 159 -15.17 5.00 -4.24
C ARG A 159 -14.10 4.55 -3.26
N GLN A 160 -14.51 4.12 -2.07
CA GLN A 160 -13.61 3.90 -0.94
C GLN A 160 -13.28 2.43 -0.73
N LEU A 161 -14.12 1.52 -1.21
CA LEU A 161 -14.08 0.10 -0.85
C LEU A 161 -13.07 -0.70 -1.68
N ASN A 162 -12.35 -1.59 -1.00
CA ASN A 162 -11.34 -2.47 -1.58
C ASN A 162 -11.47 -3.86 -0.94
N GLY A 163 -10.88 -4.89 -1.54
CA GLY A 163 -10.86 -6.20 -0.90
C GLY A 163 -9.99 -7.22 -1.60
N THR A 164 -10.08 -8.47 -1.15
CA THR A 164 -9.21 -9.53 -1.65
C THR A 164 -9.90 -10.84 -1.94
N ALA A 165 -9.24 -11.65 -2.77
CA ALA A 165 -9.48 -13.08 -2.86
C ALA A 165 -8.32 -13.82 -2.18
N VAL A 166 -8.64 -14.81 -1.35
CA VAL A 166 -7.67 -15.72 -0.76
C VAL A 166 -7.36 -16.82 -1.77
N VAL A 167 -6.14 -16.79 -2.32
CA VAL A 167 -5.65 -17.74 -3.32
C VAL A 167 -4.72 -18.80 -2.73
N GLY A 168 -4.42 -18.69 -1.43
CA GLY A 168 -3.76 -19.76 -0.69
C GLY A 168 -3.87 -19.62 0.82
N SER A 169 -3.94 -20.76 1.50
CA SER A 169 -4.15 -20.85 2.95
C SER A 169 -3.30 -21.96 3.58
N ILE A 170 -3.16 -21.93 4.91
CA ILE A 170 -2.45 -22.98 5.65
C ILE A 170 -3.20 -24.30 5.53
N GLU A 171 -4.53 -24.24 5.49
CA GLU A 171 -5.43 -25.38 5.53
C GLU A 171 -5.46 -26.13 4.20
N HIS A 172 -5.47 -25.41 3.08
CA HIS A 172 -5.69 -26.00 1.75
C HIS A 172 -4.51 -25.80 0.78
N GLY A 173 -3.44 -25.13 1.19
CA GLY A 173 -2.35 -24.80 0.28
C GLY A 173 -2.81 -23.82 -0.80
N VAL A 174 -2.64 -24.17 -2.08
CA VAL A 174 -3.01 -23.32 -3.21
C VAL A 174 -4.48 -23.52 -3.58
N HIS A 175 -5.23 -22.42 -3.74
CA HIS A 175 -6.64 -22.42 -4.12
C HIS A 175 -6.78 -22.17 -5.63
N THR A 176 -6.67 -23.22 -6.45
CA THR A 176 -6.64 -23.05 -7.92
C THR A 176 -7.91 -22.40 -8.47
N GLY A 177 -9.10 -22.74 -7.96
CA GLY A 177 -10.34 -22.10 -8.38
C GLY A 177 -10.44 -20.63 -7.98
N ALA A 178 -9.90 -20.27 -6.81
CA ALA A 178 -9.81 -18.88 -6.39
C ALA A 178 -8.77 -18.10 -7.22
N CYS A 179 -7.66 -18.72 -7.64
CA CYS A 179 -6.71 -18.12 -8.59
C CYS A 179 -7.40 -17.74 -9.90
N ASP A 180 -8.22 -18.64 -10.46
CA ASP A 180 -8.99 -18.38 -11.69
C ASP A 180 -9.98 -17.22 -11.49
N SER A 181 -10.66 -17.19 -10.34
CA SER A 181 -11.63 -16.14 -10.02
C SER A 181 -10.93 -14.78 -9.85
N ALA A 182 -9.79 -14.75 -9.15
CA ALA A 182 -9.00 -13.55 -8.96
C ALA A 182 -8.41 -13.02 -10.29
N ALA A 183 -7.95 -13.91 -11.16
CA ALA A 183 -7.45 -13.56 -12.48
C ALA A 183 -8.53 -12.89 -13.36
N ARG A 184 -9.74 -13.46 -13.37
CA ARG A 184 -10.88 -12.86 -14.08
C ARG A 184 -11.29 -11.52 -13.49
N ALA A 185 -11.24 -11.38 -12.16
CA ALA A 185 -11.49 -10.09 -11.50
C ALA A 185 -10.46 -9.03 -11.91
N ILE A 186 -9.17 -9.36 -11.89
CA ILE A 186 -8.08 -8.46 -12.35
C ILE A 186 -8.29 -8.03 -13.81
N HIS A 187 -8.64 -9.00 -14.68
CA HIS A 187 -8.92 -8.72 -16.08
C HIS A 187 -10.14 -7.80 -16.26
N ALA A 188 -11.22 -8.03 -15.51
CA ALA A 188 -12.42 -7.20 -15.56
C ALA A 188 -12.18 -5.78 -15.01
N LEU A 189 -11.47 -5.66 -13.89
CA LEU A 189 -11.10 -4.37 -13.28
C LEU A 189 -10.17 -3.54 -14.18
N ALA A 190 -9.36 -4.18 -15.02
CA ALA A 190 -8.58 -3.45 -16.00
C ALA A 190 -9.49 -2.67 -16.99
N GLN A 191 -10.74 -3.11 -17.19
CA GLN A 191 -11.67 -2.52 -18.16
C GLN A 191 -12.66 -1.50 -17.57
N THR A 192 -12.77 -1.36 -16.24
CA THR A 192 -13.77 -0.47 -15.62
C THR A 192 -13.35 1.01 -15.61
N GLY A 193 -12.03 1.26 -15.61
CA GLY A 193 -11.45 2.59 -15.45
C GLY A 193 -10.41 2.94 -16.53
N THR A 194 -9.72 4.06 -16.33
CA THR A 194 -8.61 4.46 -17.23
C THR A 194 -7.31 3.82 -16.75
N GLY A 195 -6.50 3.34 -17.70
CA GLY A 195 -5.14 2.86 -17.41
C GLY A 195 -5.05 1.62 -16.53
N GLY A 196 -6.17 0.93 -16.22
CA GLY A 196 -6.19 -0.24 -15.35
C GLY A 196 -6.12 0.08 -13.85
N GLU A 197 -6.20 1.35 -13.45
CA GLU A 197 -6.02 1.81 -12.06
C GLU A 197 -7.02 1.24 -11.05
N ASP A 198 -8.18 0.80 -11.49
CA ASP A 198 -9.15 0.13 -10.63
C ASP A 198 -8.60 -1.18 -10.01
N ASN A 199 -7.55 -1.77 -10.58
CA ASN A 199 -6.82 -2.89 -9.96
C ASN A 199 -6.13 -2.53 -8.64
N PHE A 200 -5.94 -1.25 -8.29
CA PHE A 200 -5.47 -0.87 -6.95
C PHE A 200 -6.41 -1.30 -5.82
N ARG A 201 -7.69 -1.54 -6.16
CA ARG A 201 -8.75 -1.86 -5.20
C ARG A 201 -8.91 -3.35 -4.94
N PHE A 202 -8.09 -4.18 -5.59
CA PHE A 202 -8.12 -5.63 -5.45
C PHE A 202 -6.73 -6.26 -5.34
N ALA A 203 -6.62 -7.34 -4.55
CA ALA A 203 -5.44 -8.20 -4.55
C ALA A 203 -5.83 -9.68 -4.39
N ALA A 204 -5.11 -10.55 -5.09
CA ALA A 204 -5.05 -11.95 -4.74
C ALA A 204 -4.04 -12.12 -3.59
N THR A 205 -4.43 -12.77 -2.50
CA THR A 205 -3.59 -12.89 -1.29
C THR A 205 -3.45 -14.33 -0.85
N ALA A 206 -2.27 -14.70 -0.35
CA ALA A 206 -1.99 -16.01 0.21
C ALA A 206 -1.33 -15.82 1.57
N PHE A 207 -1.79 -16.56 2.59
CA PHE A 207 -1.20 -16.58 3.94
C PHE A 207 -1.07 -15.20 4.63
N CYS A 208 -1.87 -14.20 4.22
CA CYS A 208 -1.82 -12.86 4.81
C CYS A 208 -2.58 -12.82 6.16
N PRO A 209 -1.90 -12.51 7.28
CA PRO A 209 -2.53 -12.51 8.60
C PRO A 209 -3.50 -11.32 8.79
N PRO A 210 -4.45 -11.41 9.75
CA PRO A 210 -5.26 -10.27 10.12
C PRO A 210 -4.40 -9.17 10.74
N GLY A 211 -4.83 -7.92 10.61
CA GLY A 211 -4.09 -6.76 11.12
C GLY A 211 -3.00 -6.24 10.17
N THR A 212 -2.87 -6.81 8.97
CA THR A 212 -1.93 -6.33 7.94
C THR A 212 -2.34 -4.91 7.47
N PRO A 213 -1.55 -3.85 7.65
CA PRO A 213 -1.92 -2.48 7.27
C PRO A 213 -1.61 -2.16 5.79
N PHE A 214 -1.58 -3.16 4.91
CA PHE A 214 -1.27 -3.01 3.48
C PHE A 214 -2.52 -3.12 2.63
N PHE A 215 -2.77 -2.16 1.75
CA PHE A 215 -3.98 -2.15 0.91
C PHE A 215 -3.68 -2.68 -0.49
N PRO A 216 -4.62 -3.46 -1.06
CA PRO A 216 -5.94 -3.82 -0.52
C PRO A 216 -5.93 -5.09 0.36
N ALA A 217 -4.76 -5.66 0.69
CA ALA A 217 -4.63 -6.90 1.46
C ALA A 217 -5.10 -6.87 2.93
N ALA A 218 -5.42 -5.69 3.45
CA ALA A 218 -5.78 -5.49 4.85
C ALA A 218 -7.09 -6.18 5.18
N TRP A 219 -7.14 -6.85 6.33
CA TRP A 219 -8.36 -7.38 6.91
C TRP A 219 -8.18 -7.50 8.43
N HIS A 220 -9.28 -7.59 9.17
CA HIS A 220 -9.28 -7.56 10.63
C HIS A 220 -9.96 -8.80 11.23
N GLN A 221 -9.58 -9.14 12.47
CA GLN A 221 -10.26 -10.16 13.25
C GLN A 221 -10.24 -9.81 14.74
N GLY A 222 -11.41 -9.87 15.38
CA GLY A 222 -11.55 -9.72 16.83
C GLY A 222 -11.82 -8.28 17.28
N GLN A 223 -11.39 -7.94 18.49
CA GLN A 223 -11.63 -6.64 19.13
C GLN A 223 -11.05 -5.48 18.30
N PRO A 224 -11.61 -4.25 18.41
CA PRO A 224 -11.07 -3.07 17.75
C PRO A 224 -9.57 -2.90 18.00
N ALA A 225 -8.82 -2.72 16.92
CA ALA A 225 -7.37 -2.72 16.96
C ALA A 225 -6.78 -1.79 15.90
N PHE A 226 -5.48 -1.53 15.96
CA PHE A 226 -4.82 -0.73 14.94
C PHE A 226 -3.39 -1.17 14.68
N ALA A 227 -2.95 -0.95 13.45
CA ALA A 227 -1.60 -1.23 12.98
C ALA A 227 -1.04 -0.01 12.24
N LEU A 228 0.29 0.10 12.25
CA LEU A 228 1.01 1.18 11.56
C LEU A 228 1.74 0.61 10.33
N GLY A 229 1.70 1.32 9.22
CA GLY A 229 2.53 1.04 8.04
C GLY A 229 3.49 2.19 7.77
N LEU A 230 4.69 1.89 7.31
CA LEU A 230 5.77 2.87 7.14
C LEU A 230 6.12 3.13 5.68
N GLU A 231 6.54 4.35 5.41
CA GLU A 231 7.29 4.70 4.21
C GLU A 231 8.70 5.07 4.64
N SER A 232 9.59 4.07 4.58
CA SER A 232 10.93 4.09 5.19
C SER A 232 12.13 3.84 4.27
N PRO A 233 12.07 3.88 2.91
CA PRO A 233 13.28 3.78 2.09
C PRO A 233 14.43 4.73 2.45
N PRO A 234 14.21 5.97 2.93
CA PRO A 234 15.35 6.82 3.32
C PRO A 234 16.12 6.25 4.52
N LEU A 235 15.48 5.50 5.44
CA LEU A 235 16.18 4.78 6.51
C LEU A 235 17.09 3.69 5.95
N LEU A 236 16.66 2.99 4.90
CA LEU A 236 17.46 1.97 4.23
C LEU A 236 18.66 2.60 3.53
N THR A 237 18.44 3.62 2.70
CA THR A 237 19.51 4.33 2.00
C THR A 237 20.54 4.92 2.97
N ALA A 238 20.08 5.52 4.07
CA ALA A 238 20.97 6.05 5.12
C ALA A 238 21.80 4.95 5.80
N ALA A 239 21.22 3.77 6.06
CA ALA A 239 21.95 2.64 6.64
C ALA A 239 23.00 2.05 5.69
N PHE A 240 22.71 2.04 4.39
CA PHE A 240 23.58 1.41 3.38
C PHE A 240 24.67 2.32 2.84
N THR A 241 24.50 3.64 2.96
CA THR A 241 25.50 4.62 2.51
C THR A 241 26.84 4.35 3.22
N GLY A 242 27.86 4.02 2.42
CA GLY A 242 29.21 3.72 2.91
C GLY A 242 29.34 2.40 3.68
N ALA A 243 28.39 1.47 3.55
CA ALA A 243 28.58 0.09 4.00
C ALA A 243 29.53 -0.65 3.04
N ALA A 244 30.51 -1.37 3.57
CA ALA A 244 31.48 -2.11 2.76
C ALA A 244 30.97 -3.49 2.31
N SER A 245 29.87 -3.99 2.89
CA SER A 245 29.27 -5.28 2.56
C SER A 245 27.78 -5.34 2.89
N ILE A 246 27.07 -6.31 2.32
CA ILE A 246 25.66 -6.60 2.65
C ILE A 246 25.48 -6.88 4.14
N SER A 247 26.40 -7.63 4.75
CA SER A 247 26.35 -7.96 6.18
C SER A 247 26.45 -6.72 7.06
N GLU A 248 27.38 -5.83 6.73
CA GLU A 248 27.53 -4.55 7.44
C GLU A 248 26.30 -3.65 7.25
N GLY A 249 25.79 -3.55 6.02
CA GLY A 249 24.57 -2.79 5.74
C GLY A 249 23.35 -3.31 6.50
N ALA A 250 23.20 -4.64 6.62
CA ALA A 250 22.15 -5.26 7.40
C ALA A 250 22.26 -4.94 8.91
N ALA A 251 23.48 -4.98 9.47
CA ALA A 251 23.70 -4.60 10.86
C ALA A 251 23.36 -3.13 11.13
N ARG A 252 23.82 -2.22 10.24
CA ARG A 252 23.49 -0.79 10.31
C ARG A 252 22.00 -0.52 10.14
N LEU A 253 21.33 -1.27 9.25
CA LEU A 253 19.88 -1.14 9.06
C LEU A 253 19.13 -1.56 10.33
N ARG A 254 19.51 -2.67 10.96
CA ARG A 254 18.88 -3.12 12.20
C ARG A 254 18.99 -2.05 13.28
N GLU A 255 20.19 -1.57 13.56
CA GLU A 255 20.43 -0.53 14.56
C GLU A 255 19.59 0.72 14.29
N ARG A 256 19.56 1.17 13.03
CA ARG A 256 18.77 2.33 12.64
C ARG A 256 17.27 2.11 12.82
N LEU A 257 16.73 0.98 12.36
CA LEU A 257 15.30 0.69 12.50
C LEU A 257 14.90 0.55 13.97
N GLU A 258 15.68 -0.16 14.79
CA GLU A 258 15.38 -0.29 16.22
C GLU A 258 15.38 1.09 16.92
N THR A 259 16.36 1.94 16.60
CA THR A 259 16.45 3.29 17.16
C THR A 259 15.28 4.17 16.73
N GLN A 260 14.88 4.11 15.46
CA GLN A 260 13.85 5.00 14.91
C GLN A 260 12.42 4.52 15.21
N LEU A 261 12.20 3.21 15.35
CA LEU A 261 10.86 2.66 15.52
C LEU A 261 10.48 2.39 16.98
N ALA A 262 11.44 2.23 17.90
CA ALA A 262 11.12 2.06 19.32
C ALA A 262 10.29 3.22 19.91
N PRO A 263 10.56 4.51 19.60
CA PRO A 263 9.70 5.60 20.06
C PRO A 263 8.29 5.57 19.45
N VAL A 264 8.17 5.17 18.18
CA VAL A 264 6.86 5.00 17.50
C VAL A 264 6.04 3.92 18.20
N GLU A 265 6.66 2.79 18.51
CA GLU A 265 6.01 1.70 19.23
C GLU A 265 5.57 2.13 20.63
N ALA A 266 6.44 2.81 21.39
CA ALA A 266 6.09 3.31 22.72
C ALA A 266 4.85 4.21 22.67
N GLN A 267 4.81 5.14 21.72
CA GLN A 267 3.67 6.02 21.50
C GLN A 267 2.41 5.26 21.08
N ALA A 268 2.52 4.24 20.25
CA ALA A 268 1.40 3.39 19.87
C ALA A 268 0.86 2.61 21.09
N ARG A 269 1.73 2.13 21.98
CA ARG A 269 1.32 1.45 23.22
C ARG A 269 0.60 2.40 24.17
N GLU A 270 1.06 3.64 24.31
CA GLU A 270 0.38 4.67 25.08
C GLU A 270 -1.01 4.99 24.51
N LEU A 271 -1.11 5.15 23.19
CA LEU A 271 -2.39 5.34 22.51
C LEU A 271 -3.35 4.18 22.76
N SER A 272 -2.84 2.94 22.70
CA SER A 272 -3.61 1.73 22.98
C SER A 272 -4.17 1.69 24.40
N GLN A 273 -3.35 2.06 25.39
CA GLN A 273 -3.78 2.17 26.80
C GLN A 273 -4.82 3.28 27.00
N ALA A 274 -4.69 4.41 26.32
CA ALA A 274 -5.58 5.56 26.48
C ALA A 274 -6.96 5.35 25.82
N THR A 275 -7.03 4.61 24.70
CA THR A 275 -8.26 4.45 23.91
C THR A 275 -8.94 3.10 24.09
N GLY A 276 -8.21 2.10 24.61
CA GLY A 276 -8.66 0.71 24.66
C GLY A 276 -8.59 -0.04 23.32
N TRP A 277 -8.18 0.62 22.23
CA TRP A 277 -7.92 -0.03 20.94
C TRP A 277 -6.63 -0.82 21.02
N ARG A 278 -6.66 -2.09 20.63
CA ARG A 278 -5.45 -2.94 20.69
C ARG A 278 -4.41 -2.51 19.67
N TYR A 279 -3.18 -2.25 20.09
CA TYR A 279 -2.06 -2.11 19.17
C TYR A 279 -1.64 -3.49 18.63
N LEU A 280 -1.53 -3.62 17.31
CA LEU A 280 -1.15 -4.86 16.62
C LEU A 280 0.32 -4.90 16.19
N GLY A 281 1.00 -3.76 16.17
CA GLY A 281 2.38 -3.65 15.71
C GLY A 281 2.59 -2.64 14.59
N ILE A 282 3.84 -2.58 14.13
CA ILE A 282 4.28 -1.85 12.94
C ILE A 282 4.59 -2.88 11.84
N ASP A 283 4.01 -2.69 10.66
CA ASP A 283 4.49 -3.36 9.46
C ASP A 283 5.75 -2.63 8.99
N ALA A 284 6.90 -3.25 9.24
CA ALA A 284 8.21 -2.68 8.95
C ALA A 284 8.58 -2.73 7.45
N SER A 285 7.71 -3.33 6.61
CA SER A 285 7.88 -3.36 5.16
C SER A 285 8.03 -1.94 4.61
N PRO A 286 9.15 -1.59 3.94
CA PRO A 286 9.37 -0.24 3.46
C PRO A 286 8.47 0.00 2.24
N ALA A 287 7.40 0.79 2.39
CA ALA A 287 6.65 1.26 1.23
C ALA A 287 7.48 2.31 0.47
N PRO A 288 7.57 2.28 -0.86
CA PRO A 288 8.23 3.32 -1.63
C PRO A 288 7.32 4.53 -1.83
N GLY A 289 7.93 5.63 -2.22
CA GLY A 289 7.26 6.82 -2.75
C GLY A 289 8.06 7.38 -3.94
N ILE A 290 7.49 8.34 -4.66
CA ILE A 290 8.16 8.96 -5.82
C ILE A 290 9.52 9.60 -5.43
N ASP A 291 9.65 10.06 -4.19
CA ASP A 291 10.87 10.64 -3.61
C ASP A 291 11.67 9.64 -2.74
N ALA A 292 11.24 8.38 -2.67
CA ALA A 292 11.79 7.37 -1.76
C ALA A 292 11.79 5.98 -2.41
N SER A 293 12.93 5.57 -2.98
CA SER A 293 13.06 4.31 -3.71
C SER A 293 13.79 3.22 -2.92
N ILE A 294 13.17 2.04 -2.88
CA ILE A 294 13.74 0.77 -2.41
C ILE A 294 14.78 0.28 -3.40
N GLY A 295 14.50 0.42 -4.72
CA GLY A 295 15.47 0.11 -5.76
C GLY A 295 16.78 0.86 -5.55
N GLN A 296 16.71 2.17 -5.29
CA GLN A 296 17.88 3.00 -4.96
C GLN A 296 18.61 2.52 -3.70
N ALA A 297 17.86 2.16 -2.64
CA ALA A 297 18.48 1.64 -1.42
C ALA A 297 19.26 0.34 -1.69
N ILE A 298 18.69 -0.58 -2.48
CA ILE A 298 19.36 -1.83 -2.86
C ILE A 298 20.59 -1.55 -3.71
N GLU A 299 20.51 -0.64 -4.70
CA GLU A 299 21.67 -0.24 -5.50
C GLU A 299 22.78 0.41 -4.66
N THR A 300 22.40 1.16 -3.62
CA THR A 300 23.35 1.75 -2.66
C THR A 300 24.07 0.68 -1.85
N LEU A 301 23.38 -0.39 -1.47
CA LEU A 301 23.95 -1.50 -0.71
C LEU A 301 24.85 -2.41 -1.56
N THR A 302 24.43 -2.69 -2.80
CA THR A 302 25.14 -3.64 -3.68
C THR A 302 26.23 -2.97 -4.52
N GLY A 303 26.13 -1.65 -4.73
CA GLY A 303 26.97 -0.92 -5.68
C GLY A 303 26.68 -1.27 -7.15
N ALA A 304 25.56 -1.96 -7.43
CA ALA A 304 25.19 -2.42 -8.77
C ALA A 304 23.71 -2.17 -9.05
N PRO A 305 23.30 -1.94 -10.31
CA PRO A 305 21.90 -1.72 -10.65
C PRO A 305 20.99 -2.87 -10.21
N PHE A 306 19.78 -2.56 -9.77
CA PHE A 306 18.78 -3.57 -9.40
C PHE A 306 18.54 -4.53 -10.58
N GLY A 307 18.44 -5.83 -10.28
CA GLY A 307 18.42 -6.90 -11.28
C GLY A 307 19.80 -7.55 -11.52
N SER A 308 20.88 -6.93 -11.03
CA SER A 308 22.23 -7.52 -11.11
C SER A 308 22.40 -8.71 -10.15
N ALA A 309 23.44 -9.52 -10.36
CA ALA A 309 23.93 -10.45 -9.33
C ALA A 309 24.11 -9.71 -8.00
N SER A 310 23.83 -10.38 -6.87
CA SER A 310 23.70 -9.84 -5.50
C SER A 310 22.37 -9.16 -5.13
N THR A 311 21.50 -8.80 -6.09
CA THR A 311 20.16 -8.23 -5.78
C THR A 311 19.36 -9.16 -4.86
N LEU A 312 19.30 -10.46 -5.18
CA LEU A 312 18.61 -11.46 -4.35
C LEU A 312 19.17 -11.52 -2.92
N ALA A 313 20.50 -11.46 -2.77
CA ALA A 313 21.16 -11.51 -1.48
C ALA A 313 20.88 -10.25 -0.64
N ALA A 314 20.85 -9.07 -1.28
CA ALA A 314 20.44 -7.83 -0.64
C ALA A 314 18.97 -7.89 -0.19
N CYS A 315 18.06 -8.35 -1.06
CA CYS A 315 16.66 -8.54 -0.71
C CYS A 315 16.48 -9.45 0.51
N ALA A 316 17.18 -10.59 0.52
CA ALA A 316 17.15 -11.53 1.64
C ALA A 316 17.68 -10.92 2.95
N ALA A 317 18.79 -10.19 2.89
CA ALA A 317 19.37 -9.53 4.05
C ALA A 317 18.44 -8.46 4.63
N ILE A 318 17.81 -7.65 3.77
CA ILE A 318 16.85 -6.62 4.18
C ILE A 318 15.65 -7.27 4.87
N THR A 319 14.99 -8.23 4.21
CA THR A 319 13.85 -8.95 4.80
C THR A 319 14.23 -9.61 6.13
N GLY A 320 15.40 -10.23 6.22
CA GLY A 320 15.89 -10.83 7.46
C GLY A 320 16.02 -9.82 8.60
N VAL A 321 16.45 -8.58 8.32
CA VAL A 321 16.45 -7.51 9.32
C VAL A 321 15.04 -7.11 9.72
N LEU A 322 14.13 -6.88 8.77
CA LEU A 322 12.75 -6.48 9.04
C LEU A 322 12.01 -7.48 9.93
N GLN A 323 12.26 -8.78 9.73
CA GLN A 323 11.64 -9.87 10.49
C GLN A 323 12.27 -10.11 11.87
N SER A 324 13.40 -9.46 12.17
CA SER A 324 14.17 -9.69 13.41
C SER A 324 14.30 -8.46 14.29
N LEU A 325 13.47 -7.44 14.07
CA LEU A 325 13.39 -6.26 14.92
C LEU A 325 12.81 -6.62 16.29
N SER A 326 13.25 -5.91 17.33
CA SER A 326 12.80 -6.13 18.71
C SER A 326 11.42 -5.53 19.04
N ILE A 327 10.84 -4.75 18.14
CA ILE A 327 9.50 -4.17 18.27
C ILE A 327 8.41 -5.19 17.93
N GLU A 328 7.17 -4.94 18.36
CA GLU A 328 5.99 -5.69 17.92
C GLU A 328 5.72 -5.39 16.44
N THR A 329 5.95 -6.39 15.60
CA THR A 329 5.75 -6.34 14.15
C THR A 329 4.43 -6.98 13.74
N CYS A 330 3.88 -6.52 12.61
CA CYS A 330 2.66 -7.08 12.03
C CYS A 330 2.74 -7.10 10.49
N GLY A 331 1.66 -7.55 9.85
CA GLY A 331 1.55 -7.52 8.39
C GLY A 331 2.55 -8.43 7.68
N TYR A 332 3.14 -7.92 6.60
CA TYR A 332 4.16 -8.65 5.86
C TYR A 332 5.52 -8.62 6.57
N SER A 333 5.88 -7.46 7.14
CA SER A 333 7.20 -7.15 7.71
C SER A 333 8.35 -7.71 6.86
N GLY A 334 8.27 -7.48 5.55
CA GLY A 334 9.22 -7.97 4.55
C GLY A 334 9.36 -7.00 3.39
N LEU A 335 10.43 -7.16 2.61
CA LEU A 335 10.73 -6.22 1.53
C LEU A 335 9.60 -6.17 0.49
N MET A 336 9.23 -4.95 0.06
CA MET A 336 8.22 -4.72 -0.98
C MET A 336 8.92 -4.34 -2.28
N LEU A 337 8.40 -4.79 -3.42
CA LEU A 337 8.94 -4.44 -4.74
C LEU A 337 7.82 -3.99 -5.72
N PRO A 338 7.05 -2.93 -5.40
CA PRO A 338 5.96 -2.45 -6.25
C PRO A 338 6.51 -1.72 -7.47
N VAL A 339 6.43 -2.35 -8.66
CA VAL A 339 7.15 -1.87 -9.86
C VAL A 339 6.70 -0.47 -10.28
N LEU A 340 5.39 -0.19 -10.28
CA LEU A 340 4.87 1.13 -10.65
C LEU A 340 4.96 2.18 -9.53
N GLU A 341 5.24 1.81 -8.27
CA GLU A 341 5.30 2.78 -7.16
C GLU A 341 6.75 3.19 -6.82
N ASP A 342 7.75 2.57 -7.43
CA ASP A 342 9.17 2.85 -7.19
C ASP A 342 9.89 3.26 -8.49
N PRO A 343 10.45 4.48 -8.55
CA PRO A 343 11.02 5.00 -9.79
C PRO A 343 12.30 4.29 -10.27
N VAL A 344 13.10 3.73 -9.36
CA VAL A 344 14.30 2.97 -9.77
C VAL A 344 13.93 1.57 -10.21
N LEU A 345 12.96 0.93 -9.56
CA LEU A 345 12.43 -0.35 -10.03
C LEU A 345 11.84 -0.19 -11.44
N ALA A 346 10.96 0.77 -11.66
CA ALA A 346 10.39 1.10 -12.98
C ALA A 346 11.47 1.35 -14.04
N ALA A 347 12.51 2.11 -13.72
CA ALA A 347 13.62 2.37 -14.64
C ALA A 347 14.41 1.09 -14.97
N ARG A 348 14.72 0.24 -13.98
CA ARG A 348 15.49 -1.00 -14.22
C ARG A 348 14.67 -2.07 -14.94
N ALA A 349 13.36 -2.11 -14.73
CA ALA A 349 12.43 -2.90 -15.53
C ALA A 349 12.46 -2.44 -17.00
N THR A 350 12.43 -1.12 -17.23
CA THR A 350 12.49 -0.51 -18.56
C THR A 350 13.81 -0.79 -19.28
N GLU A 351 14.92 -0.87 -18.55
CA GLU A 351 16.22 -1.30 -19.06
C GLU A 351 16.32 -2.81 -19.36
N GLY A 352 15.28 -3.59 -19.04
CA GLY A 352 15.26 -5.05 -19.23
C GLY A 352 16.18 -5.82 -18.28
N ARG A 353 16.49 -5.26 -17.09
CA ARG A 353 17.37 -5.91 -16.12
C ARG A 353 16.71 -7.04 -15.34
N TYR A 354 15.39 -7.01 -15.25
CA TYR A 354 14.59 -8.02 -14.57
C TYR A 354 13.17 -8.03 -15.17
N GLY A 355 12.47 -9.15 -15.04
CA GLY A 355 11.07 -9.30 -15.42
C GLY A 355 10.27 -10.04 -14.35
N ILE A 356 9.16 -10.66 -14.77
CA ILE A 356 8.25 -11.38 -13.86
C ILE A 356 8.95 -12.54 -13.16
N GLN A 357 9.82 -13.26 -13.85
CA GLN A 357 10.54 -14.42 -13.30
C GLN A 357 11.51 -13.98 -12.19
N GLU A 358 12.25 -12.90 -12.37
CA GLU A 358 13.11 -12.34 -11.33
C GLU A 358 12.28 -11.79 -10.16
N LEU A 359 11.14 -11.15 -10.41
CA LEU A 359 10.23 -10.72 -9.33
C LEU A 359 9.70 -11.91 -8.53
N LEU A 360 9.34 -13.03 -9.17
CA LEU A 360 8.98 -14.28 -8.48
C LEU A 360 10.16 -14.87 -7.69
N LEU A 361 11.38 -14.83 -8.26
CA LEU A 361 12.59 -15.25 -7.56
C LEU A 361 12.84 -14.38 -6.31
N TYR A 362 12.77 -13.05 -6.43
CA TYR A 362 12.90 -12.15 -5.28
C TYR A 362 11.76 -12.34 -4.29
N SER A 363 10.55 -12.64 -4.76
CA SER A 363 9.40 -12.99 -3.93
C SER A 363 9.64 -14.22 -3.06
N SER A 364 10.65 -15.06 -3.32
CA SER A 364 11.05 -16.14 -2.40
C SER A 364 11.67 -15.60 -1.10
N VAL A 365 12.30 -14.42 -1.14
CA VAL A 365 12.98 -13.78 0.00
C VAL A 365 12.44 -12.40 0.38
N CYS A 366 11.39 -11.92 -0.30
CA CYS A 366 10.69 -10.65 -0.02
C CYS A 366 9.36 -10.86 0.75
N GLY A 367 8.64 -9.77 1.05
CA GLY A 367 7.39 -9.75 1.81
C GLY A 367 6.11 -9.75 0.96
N THR A 368 6.04 -9.08 -0.19
CA THR A 368 4.73 -8.81 -0.82
C THR A 368 4.35 -9.66 -2.03
N GLY A 369 5.28 -10.30 -2.73
CA GLY A 369 5.00 -11.08 -3.94
C GLY A 369 5.10 -10.24 -5.21
N LEU A 370 4.18 -10.44 -6.16
CA LEU A 370 4.09 -9.63 -7.38
C LEU A 370 3.27 -8.38 -7.09
N ASP A 371 3.95 -7.25 -6.91
CA ASP A 371 3.31 -6.03 -6.45
C ASP A 371 3.32 -4.94 -7.53
N VAL A 372 2.13 -4.39 -7.80
CA VAL A 372 1.85 -3.34 -8.81
C VAL A 372 2.62 -3.54 -10.11
N VAL A 373 2.44 -4.71 -10.73
CA VAL A 373 3.24 -5.13 -11.88
C VAL A 373 2.50 -4.82 -13.20
N PRO A 374 3.03 -3.95 -14.07
CA PRO A 374 2.37 -3.58 -15.32
C PRO A 374 2.43 -4.74 -16.33
N LEU A 375 1.28 -5.14 -16.85
CA LEU A 375 1.12 -6.24 -17.81
C LEU A 375 0.35 -5.78 -19.07
N PRO A 376 0.47 -6.50 -20.20
CA PRO A 376 -0.32 -6.20 -21.40
C PRO A 376 -1.81 -6.23 -21.09
N GLY A 377 -2.55 -5.25 -21.59
CA GLY A 377 -3.99 -5.14 -21.33
C GLY A 377 -4.82 -6.29 -21.89
N ASP A 378 -4.30 -6.96 -22.92
CA ASP A 378 -4.88 -8.15 -23.54
C ASP A 378 -4.36 -9.46 -22.95
N THR A 379 -3.65 -9.42 -21.80
CA THR A 379 -3.23 -10.63 -21.11
C THR A 379 -4.46 -11.48 -20.75
N PRO A 380 -4.55 -12.73 -21.25
CA PRO A 380 -5.73 -13.56 -21.04
C PRO A 380 -5.81 -13.99 -19.56
N PRO A 381 -7.04 -14.13 -19.00
CA PRO A 381 -7.23 -14.55 -17.61
C PRO A 381 -6.48 -15.83 -17.22
N GLU A 382 -6.32 -16.80 -18.13
CA GLU A 382 -5.61 -18.05 -17.87
C GLU A 382 -4.12 -17.82 -17.57
N LYS A 383 -3.48 -16.86 -18.26
CA LYS A 383 -2.09 -16.48 -17.97
C LYS A 383 -1.97 -15.74 -16.65
N LEU A 384 -2.92 -14.85 -16.34
CA LEU A 384 -2.97 -14.18 -15.03
C LEU A 384 -3.15 -15.21 -13.90
N ALA A 385 -4.02 -16.20 -14.08
CA ALA A 385 -4.26 -17.26 -13.11
C ALA A 385 -3.01 -18.11 -12.87
N ALA A 386 -2.22 -18.41 -13.91
CA ALA A 386 -0.94 -19.10 -13.77
C ALA A 386 0.05 -18.29 -12.92
N ALA A 387 0.19 -16.99 -13.18
CA ALA A 387 1.07 -16.12 -12.39
C ALA A 387 0.62 -16.01 -10.91
N ILE A 388 -0.69 -15.89 -10.66
CA ILE A 388 -1.25 -15.87 -9.31
C ILE A 388 -1.00 -17.22 -8.61
N THR A 389 -1.11 -18.33 -9.34
CA THR A 389 -0.84 -19.67 -8.84
C THR A 389 0.63 -19.83 -8.45
N ASP A 390 1.57 -19.29 -9.22
CA ASP A 390 3.00 -19.29 -8.87
C ASP A 390 3.28 -18.51 -7.58
N VAL A 391 2.64 -17.35 -7.41
CA VAL A 391 2.71 -16.57 -6.15
C VAL A 391 2.14 -17.38 -4.98
N ALA A 392 0.98 -18.00 -5.14
CA ALA A 392 0.35 -18.84 -4.12
C ALA A 392 1.22 -20.07 -3.77
N ALA A 393 1.85 -20.69 -4.77
CA ALA A 393 2.74 -21.83 -4.58
C ALA A 393 4.01 -21.45 -3.79
N LEU A 394 4.61 -20.29 -4.10
CA LEU A 394 5.71 -19.75 -3.30
C LEU A 394 5.28 -19.46 -1.86
N ALA A 395 4.11 -18.83 -1.68
CA ALA A 395 3.56 -18.54 -0.36
C ALA A 395 3.36 -19.82 0.45
N ALA A 396 2.79 -20.86 -0.17
CA ALA A 396 2.56 -22.17 0.44
C ALA A 396 3.86 -22.89 0.79
N ARG A 397 4.85 -22.86 -0.11
CA ARG A 397 6.14 -23.54 0.08
C ARG A 397 6.91 -23.00 1.29
N TYR A 398 6.85 -21.67 1.49
CA TYR A 398 7.57 -20.96 2.55
C TYR A 398 6.69 -20.59 3.75
N ARG A 399 5.38 -20.88 3.67
CA ARG A 399 4.37 -20.50 4.69
C ARG A 399 4.46 -19.03 5.08
N LYS A 400 4.46 -18.17 4.06
CA LYS A 400 4.59 -16.73 4.25
C LYS A 400 3.55 -15.97 3.47
N ALA A 401 3.18 -14.80 3.98
CA ALA A 401 2.28 -13.89 3.31
C ALA A 401 2.87 -13.47 1.96
N LEU A 402 2.07 -13.56 0.89
CA LEU A 402 2.34 -12.95 -0.41
C LEU A 402 1.03 -12.49 -1.04
N SER A 403 1.14 -11.58 -1.99
CA SER A 403 0.04 -11.09 -2.81
C SER A 403 0.44 -11.01 -4.28
N ALA A 404 -0.57 -11.06 -5.14
CA ALA A 404 -0.46 -10.70 -6.54
C ALA A 404 -1.36 -9.50 -6.81
N ARG A 405 -0.72 -8.37 -7.09
CA ARG A 405 -1.30 -7.12 -7.58
C ARG A 405 -0.81 -6.93 -9.01
N LEU A 406 -1.43 -7.66 -9.92
CA LEU A 406 -1.14 -7.60 -11.34
C LEU A 406 -1.93 -6.45 -11.96
N PHE A 407 -1.32 -5.77 -12.92
CA PHE A 407 -1.85 -4.52 -13.43
C PHE A 407 -1.89 -4.53 -14.97
N PRO A 408 -2.86 -5.25 -15.59
CA PRO A 408 -3.06 -5.19 -17.03
C PRO A 408 -3.42 -3.76 -17.45
N VAL A 409 -2.68 -3.19 -18.41
CA VAL A 409 -2.89 -1.82 -18.89
C VAL A 409 -3.63 -1.83 -20.24
N PRO A 410 -4.91 -1.42 -20.29
CA PRO A 410 -5.69 -1.46 -21.53
C PRO A 410 -5.02 -0.73 -22.69
N GLY A 411 -5.06 -1.36 -23.88
CA GLY A 411 -4.49 -0.79 -25.10
C GLY A 411 -2.95 -0.77 -25.14
N ARG A 412 -2.27 -1.35 -24.15
CA ARG A 412 -0.81 -1.47 -24.12
C ARG A 412 -0.33 -2.90 -24.30
N GLN A 413 0.80 -3.03 -24.98
CA GLN A 413 1.48 -4.27 -25.30
C GLN A 413 2.80 -4.39 -24.55
N ALA A 414 3.33 -5.62 -24.44
CA ALA A 414 4.62 -5.86 -23.80
C ALA A 414 5.74 -5.05 -24.47
N GLY A 415 6.60 -4.42 -23.66
CA GLY A 415 7.68 -3.55 -24.13
C GLY A 415 7.28 -2.08 -24.34
N GLU A 416 6.00 -1.75 -24.36
CA GLU A 416 5.55 -0.36 -24.44
C GLU A 416 5.67 0.35 -23.10
N ILE A 417 5.95 1.66 -23.12
CA ILE A 417 5.92 2.51 -21.93
C ILE A 417 4.48 2.90 -21.64
N VAL A 418 4.05 2.70 -20.40
CA VAL A 418 2.83 3.30 -19.85
C VAL A 418 3.19 4.55 -19.05
N THR A 419 2.38 5.60 -19.24
CA THR A 419 2.45 6.85 -18.48
C THR A 419 1.18 7.03 -17.69
N PHE A 420 1.31 7.48 -16.44
CA PHE A 420 0.20 7.68 -15.52
C PHE A 420 0.09 9.15 -15.10
N ASP A 421 -1.15 9.66 -15.03
CA ASP A 421 -1.44 10.96 -14.42
C ASP A 421 -1.48 10.87 -12.88
N ASN A 422 -1.51 9.64 -12.35
CA ASN A 422 -1.56 9.35 -10.92
C ASN A 422 -0.23 9.73 -10.23
N PRO A 423 -0.23 10.63 -9.24
CA PRO A 423 0.98 11.14 -8.59
C PRO A 423 1.65 10.14 -7.64
N TYR A 424 1.15 8.90 -7.56
CA TYR A 424 1.78 7.81 -6.82
C TYR A 424 2.40 6.75 -7.74
N LEU A 425 2.20 6.88 -9.06
CA LEU A 425 2.70 5.94 -10.06
C LEU A 425 3.85 6.54 -10.84
N THR A 426 4.75 5.66 -11.27
CA THR A 426 5.88 5.97 -12.13
C THR A 426 5.71 5.28 -13.46
N ASP A 427 6.04 6.01 -14.53
CA ASP A 427 6.12 5.48 -15.88
C ASP A 427 7.05 4.27 -15.93
N ALA A 428 6.60 3.19 -16.57
CA ALA A 428 7.35 1.95 -16.66
C ALA A 428 7.05 1.21 -17.96
N THR A 429 7.95 0.32 -18.36
CA THR A 429 7.68 -0.66 -19.42
C THR A 429 6.66 -1.70 -18.95
N VAL A 430 5.68 -1.97 -19.80
CA VAL A 430 4.76 -3.10 -19.67
C VAL A 430 5.54 -4.42 -19.80
N LEU A 431 5.54 -5.23 -18.75
CA LEU A 431 6.35 -6.44 -18.67
C LEU A 431 5.66 -7.61 -19.38
N PRO A 432 6.39 -8.40 -20.19
CA PRO A 432 5.82 -9.60 -20.79
C PRO A 432 5.49 -10.64 -19.72
N LEU A 433 4.33 -11.27 -19.84
CA LEU A 433 3.97 -12.47 -19.09
C LEU A 433 4.12 -13.69 -20.01
N GLY A 434 5.19 -14.45 -19.77
CA GLY A 434 5.64 -15.61 -20.56
C GLY A 434 4.55 -16.60 -20.94
#